data_AF-I9QB84-F1
#
_entry.id   AF-I9QB84-F1
#
_cell.length_a   1.000
_cell.length_b   1.000
_cell.length_c   1.000
_cell.angle_alpha   90.00
_cell.angle_beta   90.00
_cell.angle_gamma   90.00
#
_symmetry.space_group_name_H-M   'P 1'
#
loop_
_entity.id
_entity.type
_entity.pdbx_description
1 polymer ?
#
loop_
_entity_poly.entity_id
_entity_poly.type
_entity_poly.pdbx_seq_one_letter_code
_entity_poly.pdbx_strand_id
1 'polypeptide(L)'
;MKTIEWNEEQRKAFQDLLREFTASIDAKAQERRQTGKTPKIPKYTSCQNGLNKFLTPWGYACKISLGSGNLSNEPSIAFCRQDILGEGFVNGEKPTPKKGFYIWFAYYWRNDPRKFYLCIGRSIEENGEKECQKCPAYDKIVKLDGDAYYQESYDDLEADLENITNDFLHFANEFNQIPTAHFELEPSSTSH
;
A
#
# COMPACT_ATOMS: atom_id res chain seq x y z
N MET A 1 -5.23 -14.53 9.58
CA MET A 1 -5.12 -15.26 8.29
C MET A 1 -3.97 -16.27 8.39
N LYS A 2 -3.82 -17.23 7.46
CA LYS A 2 -2.63 -18.09 7.44
C LYS A 2 -1.39 -17.29 7.05
N THR A 3 -0.21 -17.73 7.48
CA THR A 3 1.08 -17.21 6.99
C THR A 3 1.12 -17.34 5.46
N ILE A 4 1.48 -16.26 4.79
CA ILE A 4 1.69 -16.17 3.36
C ILE A 4 3.15 -16.49 3.09
N GLU A 5 3.38 -17.49 2.25
CA GLU A 5 4.68 -17.86 1.72
C GLU A 5 4.52 -18.00 0.21
N TRP A 6 5.43 -17.38 -0.54
CA TRP A 6 5.43 -17.45 -2.00
C TRP A 6 6.60 -18.30 -2.49
N ASN A 7 6.33 -19.14 -3.48
CA ASN A 7 7.38 -19.82 -4.24
C ASN A 7 8.05 -18.84 -5.23
N GLU A 8 9.10 -19.29 -5.89
CA GLU A 8 9.87 -18.47 -6.84
C GLU A 8 9.01 -17.87 -7.96
N GLU A 9 8.06 -18.64 -8.51
CA GLU A 9 7.17 -18.15 -9.57
C GLU A 9 6.24 -17.04 -9.08
N GLN A 10 5.69 -17.19 -7.88
CA GLN A 10 4.81 -16.20 -7.25
C GLN A 10 5.57 -14.93 -6.88
N ARG A 11 6.79 -15.07 -6.34
CA ARG A 11 7.68 -13.92 -6.05
C ARG A 11 7.99 -13.17 -7.34
N LYS A 12 8.39 -13.89 -8.39
CA LYS A 12 8.63 -13.29 -9.71
C LYS A 12 7.39 -12.58 -10.27
N ALA A 13 6.21 -13.19 -10.16
CA ALA A 13 4.96 -12.59 -10.66
C ALA A 13 4.62 -11.28 -9.94
N PHE A 14 4.81 -11.22 -8.61
CA PHE A 14 4.64 -9.98 -7.84
C PHE A 14 5.64 -8.91 -8.27
N GLN A 15 6.92 -9.29 -8.39
CA GLN A 15 8.00 -8.38 -8.80
C GLN A 15 7.76 -7.82 -10.22
N ASP A 16 7.32 -8.63 -11.17
CA ASP A 16 6.97 -8.18 -12.52
C ASP A 16 5.84 -7.13 -12.51
N LEU A 17 4.87 -7.25 -11.60
CA LEU A 17 3.81 -6.26 -11.42
C LEU A 17 4.33 -4.96 -10.79
N LEU A 18 5.29 -5.03 -9.87
CA LEU A 18 5.99 -3.83 -9.36
C LEU A 18 6.78 -3.14 -10.47
N ARG A 19 7.45 -3.91 -11.35
CA ARG A 19 8.13 -3.36 -12.54
C ARG A 19 7.16 -2.66 -13.50
N GLU A 20 5.98 -3.24 -13.75
CA GLU A 20 4.97 -2.61 -14.60
C GLU A 20 4.53 -1.25 -14.00
N PHE A 21 4.31 -1.21 -12.68
CA PHE A 21 3.96 0.01 -11.96
C PHE A 21 5.05 1.08 -12.10
N THR A 22 6.30 0.75 -11.79
CA THR A 22 7.42 1.71 -11.83
C THR A 22 7.76 2.16 -13.25
N ALA A 23 7.75 1.26 -14.23
CA ALA A 23 8.00 1.59 -15.63
C ALA A 23 6.98 2.62 -16.17
N SER A 24 5.72 2.53 -15.75
CA SER A 24 4.69 3.50 -16.12
C SER A 24 4.98 4.92 -15.59
N ILE A 25 5.60 5.00 -14.41
CA ILE A 25 5.99 6.25 -13.74
C ILE A 25 7.27 6.79 -14.35
N ASP A 26 8.27 5.94 -14.60
CA ASP A 26 9.53 6.33 -15.23
C ASP A 26 9.33 6.88 -16.63
N ALA A 27 8.41 6.31 -17.40
CA ALA A 27 8.02 6.86 -18.71
C ALA A 27 7.52 8.31 -18.59
N LYS A 28 6.76 8.63 -17.53
CA LYS A 28 6.27 9.98 -17.24
C LYS A 28 7.36 10.90 -16.69
N ALA A 29 8.25 10.38 -15.87
CA ALA A 29 9.43 11.10 -15.39
C ALA A 29 10.32 11.53 -16.58
N GLN A 30 10.50 10.63 -17.55
CA GLN A 30 11.27 10.90 -18.76
C GLN A 30 10.58 11.89 -19.69
N GLU A 31 9.27 11.78 -19.90
CA GLU A 31 8.47 12.77 -20.64
C GLU A 31 8.66 14.19 -20.06
N ARG A 32 8.67 14.32 -18.72
CA ARG A 32 8.94 15.58 -18.04
C ARG A 32 10.35 16.10 -18.30
N ARG A 33 11.38 15.25 -18.24
CA ARG A 33 12.77 15.65 -18.52
C ARG A 33 12.94 16.19 -19.94
N GLN A 34 12.23 15.60 -20.90
CA GLN A 34 12.27 16.00 -22.31
C GLN A 34 11.49 17.29 -22.59
N THR A 35 10.34 17.49 -21.95
CA THR A 35 9.40 18.57 -22.30
C THR A 35 9.36 19.72 -21.30
N GLY A 36 9.90 19.54 -20.09
CA GLY A 36 9.78 20.47 -18.97
C GLY A 36 8.38 20.60 -18.37
N LYS A 37 7.36 19.90 -18.93
CA LYS A 37 5.96 20.01 -18.49
C LYS A 37 5.66 19.06 -17.34
N THR A 38 4.72 19.44 -16.49
CA THR A 38 4.20 18.56 -15.43
C THR A 38 3.53 17.33 -16.07
N PRO A 39 3.97 16.11 -15.72
CA PRO A 39 3.46 14.89 -16.34
C PRO A 39 2.04 14.59 -15.88
N LYS A 40 1.20 14.14 -16.81
CA LYS A 40 -0.12 13.59 -16.51
C LYS A 40 0.00 12.17 -15.96
N ILE A 41 -1.01 11.75 -15.21
CA ILE A 41 -1.09 10.37 -14.72
C ILE A 41 -1.04 9.36 -15.90
N PRO A 42 -0.23 8.29 -15.83
CA PRO A 42 -0.27 7.21 -16.81
C PRO A 42 -1.55 6.36 -16.63
N LYS A 43 -1.85 5.51 -17.61
CA LYS A 43 -2.89 4.48 -17.45
C LYS A 43 -2.34 3.39 -16.52
N TYR A 44 -3.12 3.01 -15.50
CA TYR A 44 -2.69 2.05 -14.49
C TYR A 44 -3.70 0.93 -14.23
N THR A 45 -4.85 0.95 -14.91
CA THR A 45 -5.94 -0.02 -14.70
C THR A 45 -5.50 -1.46 -14.94
N SER A 46 -4.67 -1.71 -15.97
CA SER A 46 -4.16 -3.06 -16.27
C SER A 46 -3.29 -3.58 -15.12
N CYS A 47 -2.25 -2.83 -14.74
CA CYS A 47 -1.38 -3.14 -13.61
C CYS A 47 -2.18 -3.38 -12.31
N GLN A 48 -3.12 -2.50 -11.96
CA GLN A 48 -3.95 -2.67 -10.75
C GLN A 48 -4.82 -3.94 -10.81
N ASN A 49 -5.36 -4.28 -11.98
CA ASN A 49 -6.14 -5.50 -12.16
C ASN A 49 -5.25 -6.75 -12.06
N GLY A 50 -4.03 -6.70 -12.60
CA GLY A 50 -3.02 -7.75 -12.45
C GLY A 50 -2.65 -7.98 -11.00
N LEU A 51 -2.33 -6.91 -10.25
CA LEU A 51 -2.07 -6.95 -8.82
C LEU A 51 -3.26 -7.52 -8.04
N ASN A 52 -4.48 -7.03 -8.26
CA ASN A 52 -5.65 -7.57 -7.56
C ASN A 52 -5.90 -9.05 -7.86
N LYS A 53 -5.72 -9.48 -9.12
CA LYS A 53 -5.84 -10.89 -9.50
C LYS A 53 -4.81 -11.77 -8.78
N PHE A 54 -3.57 -11.29 -8.69
CA PHE A 54 -2.49 -11.99 -7.99
C PHE A 54 -2.70 -12.02 -6.47
N LEU A 55 -3.20 -10.94 -5.87
CA LEU A 55 -3.35 -10.76 -4.43
C LEU A 55 -4.61 -11.41 -3.83
N THR A 56 -5.67 -11.60 -4.63
CA THR A 56 -6.96 -12.13 -4.17
C THR A 56 -6.83 -13.49 -3.45
N PRO A 57 -6.07 -14.49 -3.96
CA PRO A 57 -5.88 -15.76 -3.26
C PRO A 57 -5.23 -15.63 -1.88
N TRP A 58 -4.53 -14.53 -1.63
CA TRP A 58 -3.84 -14.23 -0.37
C TRP A 58 -4.68 -13.35 0.57
N GLY A 59 -5.92 -13.02 0.19
CA GLY A 59 -6.83 -12.21 0.99
C GLY A 59 -6.50 -10.72 0.98
N TYR A 60 -5.85 -10.22 -0.07
CA TYR A 60 -5.52 -8.81 -0.24
C TYR A 60 -6.16 -8.22 -1.50
N ALA A 61 -6.52 -6.94 -1.41
CA ALA A 61 -6.92 -6.10 -2.53
C ALA A 61 -6.04 -4.84 -2.55
N CYS A 62 -5.77 -4.29 -3.72
CA CYS A 62 -4.90 -3.12 -3.86
C CYS A 62 -5.58 -1.94 -4.55
N LYS A 63 -5.05 -0.75 -4.24
CA LYS A 63 -5.39 0.51 -4.90
C LYS A 63 -4.13 1.26 -5.29
N ILE A 64 -3.95 1.47 -6.59
CA ILE A 64 -2.93 2.36 -7.13
C ILE A 64 -3.42 3.81 -7.02
N SER A 65 -2.54 4.69 -6.53
CA SER A 65 -2.78 6.13 -6.39
C SER A 65 -1.62 6.91 -7.01
N LEU A 66 -1.90 7.61 -8.11
CA LEU A 66 -0.87 8.34 -8.88
C LEU A 66 -1.02 9.86 -8.82
N GLY A 67 -1.96 10.39 -8.03
CA GLY A 67 -2.35 11.81 -8.04
C GLY A 67 -3.67 12.06 -8.76
N SER A 68 -4.00 13.34 -8.95
CA SER A 68 -5.27 13.79 -9.53
C SER A 68 -5.01 14.75 -10.70
N GLY A 69 -5.25 14.27 -11.92
CA GLY A 69 -4.91 14.97 -13.17
C GLY A 69 -3.42 14.87 -13.54
N ASN A 70 -2.56 15.32 -12.63
CA ASN A 70 -1.11 15.21 -12.76
C ASN A 70 -0.54 14.11 -11.87
N LEU A 71 0.62 13.59 -12.27
CA LEU A 71 1.37 12.61 -11.49
C LEU A 71 1.84 13.26 -10.17
N SER A 72 1.51 12.63 -9.03
CA SER A 72 1.99 13.04 -7.71
C SER A 72 3.51 12.85 -7.61
N ASN A 73 4.15 13.44 -6.59
CA ASN A 73 5.58 13.18 -6.34
C ASN A 73 5.83 11.80 -5.72
N GLU A 74 4.79 11.22 -5.09
CA GLU A 74 4.80 9.92 -4.42
C GLU A 74 3.64 9.03 -4.92
N PRO A 75 3.66 8.58 -6.17
CA PRO A 75 2.77 7.53 -6.61
C PRO A 75 2.93 6.29 -5.73
N SER A 76 1.82 5.62 -5.42
CA SER A 76 1.84 4.54 -4.46
C SER A 76 0.83 3.44 -4.76
N ILE A 77 0.99 2.33 -4.05
CA ILE A 77 0.08 1.20 -3.99
C ILE A 77 -0.28 0.97 -2.52
N ALA A 78 -1.57 0.99 -2.20
CA ALA A 78 -2.07 0.53 -0.91
C ALA A 78 -2.57 -0.90 -1.06
N PHE A 79 -2.09 -1.81 -0.20
CA PHE A 79 -2.52 -3.20 -0.11
C PHE A 79 -3.34 -3.38 1.17
N CYS A 80 -4.65 -3.59 0.99
CA CYS A 80 -5.60 -3.76 2.08
C CYS A 80 -5.96 -5.23 2.23
N ARG A 81 -6.03 -5.71 3.47
CA ARG A 81 -6.66 -6.98 3.81
C ARG A 81 -8.13 -6.94 3.40
N GLN A 82 -8.62 -7.98 2.71
CA GLN A 82 -10.00 -8.04 2.23
C GLN A 82 -11.02 -8.29 3.34
N ASP A 83 -10.62 -9.01 4.40
CA ASP A 83 -11.50 -9.36 5.52
C ASP A 83 -11.84 -8.18 6.44
N ILE A 84 -11.16 -7.03 6.25
CA ILE A 84 -11.44 -5.78 6.96
C ILE A 84 -12.04 -4.71 6.03
N LEU A 85 -12.34 -5.03 4.76
CA LEU A 85 -13.04 -4.11 3.86
C LEU A 85 -14.55 -4.32 3.99
N GLY A 86 -15.27 -3.31 4.46
CA GLY A 86 -16.73 -3.40 4.53
C GLY A 86 -17.35 -2.36 5.44
N GLU A 87 -18.68 -2.37 5.48
CA GLU A 87 -19.42 -1.65 6.50
C GLU A 87 -19.09 -2.22 7.89
N GLY A 88 -18.97 -1.34 8.90
CA GLY A 88 -18.59 -1.73 10.25
C GLY A 88 -17.08 -1.84 10.51
N PHE A 89 -16.23 -1.67 9.50
CA PHE A 89 -14.77 -1.65 9.66
C PHE A 89 -14.17 -0.24 9.49
N VAL A 90 -13.01 -0.03 10.12
CA VAL A 90 -12.23 1.21 10.00
C VAL A 90 -11.77 1.45 8.56
N ASN A 91 -11.44 0.38 7.85
CA ASN A 91 -11.23 0.40 6.40
C ASN A 91 -12.60 0.42 5.72
N GLY A 92 -12.78 1.35 4.77
CA GLY A 92 -14.03 1.41 4.00
C GLY A 92 -14.23 0.19 3.09
N GLU A 93 -15.36 0.16 2.38
CA GLU A 93 -15.73 -0.94 1.47
C GLU A 93 -14.72 -1.24 0.36
N LYS A 94 -13.91 -0.25 -0.03
CA LYS A 94 -12.97 -0.35 -1.14
C LYS A 94 -11.55 -0.02 -0.67
N PRO A 95 -10.53 -0.69 -1.23
CA PRO A 95 -9.15 -0.38 -0.89
C PRO A 95 -8.84 1.08 -1.27
N THR A 96 -8.23 1.80 -0.34
CA THR A 96 -7.84 3.20 -0.52
C THR A 96 -6.75 3.57 0.47
N PRO A 97 -5.73 4.36 0.07
CA PRO A 97 -4.79 4.92 1.04
C PRO A 97 -5.44 6.01 1.92
N LYS A 98 -6.63 6.49 1.58
CA LYS A 98 -7.26 7.62 2.30
C LYS A 98 -8.02 7.19 3.56
N LYS A 99 -8.19 5.89 3.83
CA LYS A 99 -8.99 5.41 4.97
C LYS A 99 -8.49 4.05 5.47
N GLY A 100 -8.31 3.94 6.78
CA GLY A 100 -7.96 2.68 7.47
C GLY A 100 -6.47 2.35 7.41
N PHE A 101 -6.17 1.07 7.59
CA PHE A 101 -4.81 0.51 7.66
C PHE A 101 -4.47 -0.31 6.42
N TYR A 102 -3.21 -0.30 6.01
CA TYR A 102 -2.77 -0.97 4.79
C TYR A 102 -1.26 -1.13 4.77
N ILE A 103 -0.75 -2.10 4.00
CA ILE A 103 0.65 -2.06 3.58
C ILE A 103 0.75 -1.03 2.45
N TRP A 104 1.77 -0.18 2.48
CA TRP A 104 1.93 0.92 1.55
C TRP A 104 3.28 0.82 0.85
N PHE A 105 3.26 0.75 -0.48
CA PHE A 105 4.46 0.84 -1.31
C PHE A 105 4.44 2.15 -2.09
N ALA A 106 5.42 3.01 -1.90
CA ALA A 106 5.51 4.32 -2.54
C ALA A 106 6.77 4.44 -3.38
N TYR A 107 6.67 5.17 -4.51
CA TYR A 107 7.80 5.49 -5.38
C TYR A 107 8.00 7.01 -5.47
N TYR A 108 9.01 7.54 -4.81
CA TYR A 108 9.44 8.93 -4.86
C TYR A 108 10.32 9.19 -6.10
N TRP A 109 9.70 9.19 -7.27
CA TRP A 109 10.39 9.38 -8.57
C TRP A 109 11.02 10.77 -8.77
N ARG A 110 10.67 11.74 -7.91
CA ARG A 110 11.14 13.14 -8.01
C ARG A 110 11.85 13.58 -6.73
N ASN A 111 13.19 13.67 -6.82
CA ASN A 111 14.07 14.38 -5.88
C ASN A 111 14.14 13.80 -4.45
N ASP A 112 13.91 12.50 -4.25
CA ASP A 112 14.22 11.82 -2.99
C ASP A 112 15.47 10.93 -3.14
N PRO A 113 16.43 10.96 -2.18
CA PRO A 113 17.56 10.05 -2.18
C PRO A 113 17.14 8.57 -2.06
N ARG A 114 16.05 8.30 -1.33
CA ARG A 114 15.44 6.98 -1.17
C ARG A 114 14.21 6.91 -2.07
N LYS A 115 14.25 6.03 -3.07
CA LYS A 115 13.23 6.03 -4.12
C LYS A 115 11.99 5.28 -3.72
N PHE A 116 12.13 4.17 -3.00
CA PHE A 116 11.02 3.31 -2.65
C PHE A 116 10.85 3.25 -1.14
N TYR A 117 9.61 3.27 -0.69
CA TYR A 117 9.26 3.05 0.71
C TYR A 117 8.22 1.95 0.78
N LEU A 118 8.38 1.08 1.76
CA LEU A 118 7.42 0.03 2.08
C LEU A 118 7.11 0.14 3.58
N CYS A 119 5.84 0.19 3.96
CA CYS A 119 5.48 0.16 5.37
C CYS A 119 4.12 -0.48 5.67
N ILE A 120 3.89 -0.87 6.92
CA ILE A 120 2.53 -1.06 7.44
C ILE A 120 2.04 0.32 7.92
N GLY A 121 1.15 0.92 7.15
CA GLY A 121 0.69 2.28 7.34
C GLY A 121 -0.77 2.39 7.77
N ARG A 122 -1.15 3.65 7.94
CA ARG A 122 -2.51 4.11 8.22
C ARG A 122 -2.78 5.36 7.38
N SER A 123 -4.06 5.66 7.17
CA SER A 123 -4.44 6.93 6.57
C SER A 123 -3.98 8.10 7.46
N ILE A 124 -3.29 9.07 6.84
CA ILE A 124 -2.84 10.32 7.46
C ILE A 124 -3.60 11.55 6.93
N GLU A 125 -4.64 11.33 6.14
CA GLU A 125 -5.51 12.41 5.65
C GLU A 125 -6.26 13.04 6.85
N GLU A 126 -6.73 14.28 6.69
CA GLU A 126 -7.19 15.19 7.78
C GLU A 126 -8.11 14.55 8.85
N ASN A 127 -8.95 13.59 8.46
CA ASN A 127 -9.78 12.80 9.38
C ASN A 127 -9.45 11.31 9.42
N GLY A 128 -8.63 10.81 8.49
CA GLY A 128 -8.28 9.41 8.39
C GLY A 128 -7.50 8.91 9.59
N GLU A 129 -6.53 9.69 10.08
CA GLU A 129 -5.72 9.29 11.22
C GLU A 129 -6.54 9.24 12.50
N LYS A 130 -7.41 10.24 12.73
CA LYS A 130 -8.29 10.29 13.90
C LYS A 130 -9.26 9.10 13.94
N GLU A 131 -9.78 8.69 12.79
CA GLU A 131 -10.61 7.47 12.72
C GLU A 131 -9.80 6.21 12.98
N CYS A 132 -8.56 6.14 12.48
CA CYS A 132 -7.65 5.04 12.80
C CYS A 132 -7.35 4.99 14.30
N GLN A 133 -7.10 6.12 14.97
CA GLN A 133 -6.78 6.18 16.40
C GLN A 133 -7.87 5.62 17.33
N LYS A 134 -9.13 5.64 16.90
CA LYS A 134 -10.25 5.05 17.64
C LYS A 134 -10.29 3.52 17.56
N CYS A 135 -9.56 2.94 16.61
CA CYS A 135 -9.60 1.53 16.28
C CYS A 135 -8.65 0.73 17.21
N PRO A 136 -9.09 -0.39 17.81
CA PRO A 136 -8.21 -1.23 18.65
C PRO A 136 -6.97 -1.78 17.93
N ALA A 137 -6.98 -1.81 16.59
CA ALA A 137 -5.82 -2.16 15.78
C ALA A 137 -4.74 -1.07 15.76
N TYR A 138 -5.07 0.20 16.05
CA TYR A 138 -4.12 1.31 16.01
C TYR A 138 -2.94 1.08 16.94
N ASP A 139 -3.22 0.81 18.21
CA ASP A 139 -2.18 0.52 19.19
C ASP A 139 -1.35 -0.69 18.79
N LYS A 140 -1.93 -1.68 18.12
CA LYS A 140 -1.18 -2.85 17.66
C LYS A 140 -0.26 -2.45 16.53
N ILE A 141 -0.74 -1.72 15.54
CA ILE A 141 0.04 -1.27 14.38
C ILE A 141 1.09 -0.23 14.78
N VAL A 142 0.77 0.67 15.71
CA VAL A 142 1.67 1.72 16.20
C VAL A 142 2.63 1.23 17.29
N LYS A 143 2.24 0.27 18.16
CA LYS A 143 3.20 -0.39 19.07
C LYS A 143 4.11 -1.36 18.33
N LEU A 144 3.59 -2.01 17.28
CA LEU A 144 4.42 -2.66 16.26
C LEU A 144 5.39 -1.65 15.63
N ASP A 145 5.07 -0.36 15.63
CA ASP A 145 5.84 0.73 15.05
C ASP A 145 6.56 1.61 16.10
N GLY A 146 6.88 1.06 17.27
CA GLY A 146 7.35 1.81 18.45
C GLY A 146 8.54 2.77 18.27
N ASP A 147 9.23 2.75 17.13
CA ASP A 147 9.99 3.87 16.56
C ASP A 147 10.44 3.60 15.08
N ALA A 148 9.57 3.08 14.18
CA ALA A 148 9.86 2.65 12.77
C ALA A 148 10.19 1.16 12.53
N TYR A 149 9.42 0.23 13.09
CA TYR A 149 9.73 -1.22 12.97
C TYR A 149 9.21 -1.87 11.69
N TYR A 150 8.22 -1.27 11.01
CA TYR A 150 7.67 -1.77 9.75
C TYR A 150 7.76 -0.71 8.67
N GLN A 151 8.94 -0.11 8.51
CA GLN A 151 9.23 0.82 7.43
C GLN A 151 10.60 0.51 6.85
N GLU A 152 10.61 0.09 5.61
CA GLU A 152 11.82 -0.13 4.83
C GLU A 152 11.90 0.87 3.68
N SER A 153 13.13 1.18 3.26
CA SER A 153 13.39 2.08 2.15
C SER A 153 14.51 1.57 1.26
N TYR A 154 14.34 1.76 -0.05
CA TYR A 154 15.23 1.21 -1.07
C TYR A 154 15.57 2.26 -2.13
N ASP A 155 16.77 2.15 -2.68
CA ASP A 155 17.31 3.14 -3.62
C ASP A 155 17.08 2.73 -5.08
N ASP A 156 17.01 1.42 -5.33
CA ASP A 156 16.86 0.83 -6.66
C ASP A 156 15.88 -0.34 -6.64
N LEU A 157 14.88 -0.29 -7.51
CA LEU A 157 13.88 -1.36 -7.56
C LEU A 157 14.54 -2.69 -7.88
N GLU A 158 15.29 -2.79 -8.98
CA GLU A 158 15.77 -4.07 -9.51
C GLU A 158 16.79 -4.73 -8.58
N ALA A 159 17.69 -3.95 -7.99
CA ALA A 159 18.66 -4.45 -7.02
C ALA A 159 17.99 -4.94 -5.73
N ASP A 160 16.89 -4.30 -5.32
CA ASP A 160 16.25 -4.56 -4.04
C ASP A 160 14.94 -5.38 -4.13
N LEU A 161 14.52 -5.84 -5.33
CA LEU A 161 13.25 -6.55 -5.53
C LEU A 161 13.07 -7.76 -4.60
N GLU A 162 14.15 -8.51 -4.36
CA GLU A 162 14.14 -9.65 -3.46
C GLU A 162 13.89 -9.22 -2.00
N ASN A 163 14.56 -8.15 -1.56
CA ASN A 163 14.38 -7.58 -0.23
C ASN A 163 12.98 -6.98 -0.07
N ILE A 164 12.53 -6.16 -1.02
CA ILE A 164 11.17 -5.61 -1.08
C ILE A 164 10.12 -6.72 -0.99
N THR A 165 10.33 -7.83 -1.69
CA THR A 165 9.39 -8.97 -1.66
C THR A 165 9.40 -9.67 -0.31
N ASN A 166 10.58 -9.85 0.30
CA ASN A 166 10.71 -10.45 1.63
C ASN A 166 10.04 -9.59 2.69
N ASP A 167 10.28 -8.29 2.66
CA ASP A 167 9.72 -7.35 3.63
C ASP A 167 8.21 -7.20 3.43
N PHE A 168 7.71 -7.21 2.18
CA PHE A 168 6.28 -7.26 1.92
C PHE A 168 5.62 -8.50 2.55
N LEU A 169 6.23 -9.68 2.38
CA LEU A 169 5.71 -10.92 2.96
C LEU A 169 5.79 -10.91 4.49
N HIS A 170 6.88 -10.40 5.07
CA HIS A 170 7.01 -10.22 6.51
C HIS A 170 5.90 -9.30 7.04
N PHE A 171 5.70 -8.15 6.40
CA PHE A 171 4.70 -7.16 6.79
C PHE A 171 3.28 -7.70 6.65
N ALA A 172 3.00 -8.42 5.57
CA ALA A 172 1.71 -9.10 5.38
C ALA A 172 1.46 -10.13 6.47
N ASN A 173 2.48 -10.89 6.87
CA ASN A 173 2.34 -11.89 7.92
C ASN A 173 2.11 -11.29 9.30
N GLU A 174 2.81 -10.21 9.64
CA GLU A 174 2.61 -9.46 10.90
C GLU A 174 1.23 -8.78 10.92
N PHE A 175 0.87 -8.12 9.82
CA PHE A 175 -0.45 -7.50 9.68
C PHE A 175 -1.59 -8.52 9.77
N ASN A 176 -1.37 -9.75 9.29
CA ASN A 176 -2.32 -10.85 9.35
C ASN A 176 -2.49 -11.48 10.75
N GLN A 177 -1.57 -11.22 11.69
CA GLN A 177 -1.70 -11.66 13.09
C GLN A 177 -2.72 -10.84 13.87
N ILE A 178 -3.00 -9.62 13.43
CA ILE A 178 -3.98 -8.76 14.08
C ILE A 178 -5.38 -9.33 13.80
N PRO A 179 -6.16 -9.73 14.84
CA PRO A 179 -7.47 -10.30 14.60
C PRO A 179 -8.43 -9.29 13.96
N THR A 180 -9.29 -9.77 13.06
CA THR A 180 -10.25 -8.95 12.30
C THR A 180 -11.13 -8.07 13.20
N ALA A 181 -11.55 -8.58 14.37
CA ALA A 181 -12.33 -7.83 15.36
C ALA A 181 -11.64 -6.56 15.89
N HIS A 182 -10.31 -6.47 15.81
CA HIS A 182 -9.60 -5.24 16.18
C HIS A 182 -9.79 -4.11 15.18
N PHE A 183 -10.28 -4.39 13.96
CA PHE A 183 -10.51 -3.42 12.90
C PHE A 183 -11.94 -2.92 12.82
N GLU A 184 -12.84 -3.50 13.62
CA GLU A 184 -14.23 -3.09 13.70
C GLU A 184 -14.32 -1.68 14.30
N LEU A 185 -15.23 -0.88 13.76
CA LEU A 185 -15.64 0.38 14.38
C LEU A 185 -16.53 0.03 15.58
N GLU A 186 -16.32 0.69 16.70
CA GLU A 186 -17.29 0.57 17.79
C GLU A 186 -18.68 0.97 17.28
N PRO A 187 -19.75 0.26 17.70
CA PRO A 187 -21.10 0.60 17.29
C PRO A 187 -21.35 2.07 17.63
N SER A 188 -21.66 2.86 16.59
CA SER A 188 -21.94 4.28 16.75
C SER A 188 -23.01 4.43 17.81
N SER A 189 -22.66 5.05 18.93
CA SER A 189 -23.56 5.33 20.05
C SER A 189 -24.60 6.41 19.70
N THR A 190 -25.05 6.47 18.45
CA THR A 190 -26.19 7.27 18.03
C THR A 190 -27.45 6.48 18.33
N SER A 191 -27.78 6.41 19.62
CA SER A 191 -29.16 6.30 20.08
C SER A 191 -29.78 7.70 19.98
N HIS A 192 -30.67 7.90 19.01
CA HIS A 192 -31.63 9.01 19.00
C HIS A 192 -33.00 8.49 18.60
#